data_AF-A0A2S7K7J2-F1
#
_entry.id   AF-A0A2S7K7J2-F1
#
_cell.length_a   1.000
_cell.length_b   1.000
_cell.length_c   1.000
_cell.angle_alpha   90.00
_cell.angle_beta   90.00
_cell.angle_gamma   90.00
#
_symmetry.space_group_name_H-M   'P 1'
#
loop_
_entity.id
_entity.type
_entity.pdbx_description
1 polymer ?
#
loop_
_entity_poly.entity_id
_entity_poly.type
_entity_poly.pdbx_seq_one_letter_code
_entity_poly.pdbx_strand_id
1 'polypeptide(L)'
;MYQMFPLLAISLVVYAVLALTGAAGALWYDSTILELTMVSGEVWIVSAGDIFLLVSMGLLFVELLRSTKTGSESIMNHALSVVVFIASLLLFIIVKGFGNSVFFLFMTMTFLDFMAGFIVTTVTARRDLAVGGGLSG
;
A
#
# COMPACT_ATOMS: atom_id res chain seq x y z
N MET A 1 -4.57 -1.61 -19.99
CA MET A 1 -5.43 -2.49 -19.15
C MET A 1 -4.71 -3.02 -17.89
N TYR A 2 -3.56 -3.71 -17.97
CA TYR A 2 -2.80 -4.14 -16.77
C TYR A 2 -2.20 -2.98 -15.93
N GLN A 3 -2.10 -1.77 -16.49
CA GLN A 3 -1.58 -0.58 -15.79
C GLN A 3 -2.60 0.11 -14.85
N MET A 4 -3.77 -0.48 -14.58
CA MET A 4 -4.79 0.13 -13.70
C MET A 4 -5.02 -0.63 -12.39
N PHE A 5 -4.39 -1.79 -12.19
CA PHE A 5 -4.61 -2.58 -10.98
C PHE A 5 -3.74 -2.06 -9.82
N PRO A 6 -4.31 -1.79 -8.63
CA PRO A 6 -3.54 -1.34 -7.48
C PRO A 6 -2.57 -2.42 -7.04
N LEU A 7 -1.30 -2.09 -6.88
CA LEU A 7 -0.30 -3.09 -6.50
C LEU A 7 -0.51 -3.55 -5.06
N LEU A 8 -0.95 -2.64 -4.19
CA LEU A 8 -1.31 -2.99 -2.81
C LEU A 8 -2.53 -3.93 -2.71
N ALA A 9 -3.37 -4.04 -3.74
CA ALA A 9 -4.41 -5.07 -3.77
C ALA A 9 -3.80 -6.48 -3.79
N ILE A 10 -2.65 -6.66 -4.43
CA ILE A 10 -1.93 -7.95 -4.44
C ILE A 10 -1.46 -8.28 -3.02
N SER A 11 -0.83 -7.33 -2.33
CA SER A 11 -0.44 -7.48 -0.92
C SER A 11 -1.63 -7.81 -0.03
N LEU A 12 -2.77 -7.15 -0.24
CA LEU A 12 -3.99 -7.42 0.53
C LEU A 12 -4.46 -8.87 0.34
N VAL A 13 -4.50 -9.35 -0.90
CA VAL A 13 -4.89 -10.74 -1.20
C VAL A 13 -3.91 -11.73 -0.57
N VAL A 14 -2.59 -11.47 -0.65
CA VAL A 14 -1.57 -12.33 -0.03
C VAL A 14 -1.79 -12.40 1.48
N TYR A 15 -1.95 -11.26 2.17
CA TYR A 15 -2.20 -11.25 3.60
C TYR A 15 -3.48 -12.02 3.94
N ALA A 16 -4.57 -11.74 3.21
CA ALA A 16 -5.86 -12.37 3.45
C ALA A 16 -5.81 -13.89 3.27
N VAL A 17 -5.12 -14.39 2.24
CA VAL A 17 -4.92 -15.82 2.05
C VAL A 17 -4.15 -16.41 3.22
N LEU A 18 -3.02 -15.83 3.62
CA LEU A 18 -2.21 -16.34 4.73
C LEU A 18 -2.96 -16.36 6.06
N ALA A 19 -3.72 -15.29 6.34
CA ALA A 19 -4.48 -15.15 7.59
C ALA A 19 -5.74 -16.04 7.63
N LEU A 20 -6.50 -16.15 6.53
CA LEU A 20 -7.79 -16.85 6.52
C LEU A 20 -7.67 -18.34 6.28
N THR A 21 -6.71 -18.76 5.45
CA THR A 21 -6.51 -20.21 5.17
C THR A 21 -5.66 -20.88 6.24
N GLY A 22 -4.95 -20.09 7.06
CA GLY A 22 -3.96 -20.61 7.99
C GLY A 22 -2.78 -21.29 7.30
N ALA A 23 -2.56 -21.05 5.99
CA ALA A 23 -1.51 -21.68 5.20
C ALA A 23 -0.10 -21.50 5.79
N ALA A 24 0.12 -20.43 6.57
CA ALA A 24 1.37 -20.16 7.26
C ALA A 24 1.29 -20.28 8.80
N GLY A 25 0.20 -20.86 9.32
CA GLY A 25 -0.07 -20.98 10.76
C GLY A 25 -0.80 -19.78 11.36
N ALA A 26 -1.30 -19.94 12.59
CA ALA A 26 -2.20 -18.98 13.25
C ALA A 26 -1.57 -17.60 13.52
N LEU A 27 -0.24 -17.52 13.63
CA LEU A 27 0.52 -16.29 13.90
C LEU A 27 1.71 -16.19 12.92
N TRP A 28 1.46 -16.45 11.64
CA TRP A 28 2.51 -16.46 10.63
C TRP A 28 3.35 -15.17 10.63
N TYR A 29 2.72 -14.02 10.89
CA TYR A 29 3.37 -12.71 10.87
C TYR A 29 4.37 -12.52 12.02
N ASP A 30 4.25 -13.25 13.12
CA ASP A 30 5.20 -13.22 14.25
C ASP A 30 6.37 -14.19 14.07
N SER A 31 6.38 -14.99 12.99
CA SER A 31 7.42 -15.99 12.76
C SER A 31 8.75 -15.34 12.45
N THR A 32 9.78 -15.60 13.27
CA THR A 32 11.14 -15.15 13.01
C THR A 32 11.69 -15.80 11.74
N ILE A 33 12.18 -14.98 10.82
CA ILE A 33 12.78 -15.41 9.54
C ILE A 33 14.29 -15.25 9.56
N LEU A 34 14.78 -14.17 10.17
CA LEU A 34 16.19 -13.84 10.20
C LEU A 34 16.54 -13.14 11.52
N GLU A 35 17.67 -13.55 12.10
CA GLU A 35 18.27 -12.89 13.25
C GLU A 35 19.67 -12.44 12.85
N LEU A 36 19.95 -11.15 13.01
CA LEU A 36 21.23 -10.56 12.67
C LEU A 36 21.79 -9.82 13.89
N THR A 37 22.96 -10.25 14.36
CA THR A 37 23.71 -9.50 15.37
C THR A 37 24.36 -8.29 14.71
N MET A 38 23.92 -7.10 15.13
CA MET A 38 24.42 -5.83 14.61
C MET A 38 25.78 -5.49 15.22
N VAL A 39 26.54 -4.61 14.56
CA VAL A 39 27.82 -4.10 15.07
C VAL A 39 27.66 -3.37 16.42
N SER A 40 26.47 -2.83 16.70
CA SER A 40 26.11 -2.26 18.00
C SER A 40 25.98 -3.27 19.13
N GLY A 41 25.93 -4.58 18.82
CA GLY A 41 25.68 -5.66 19.76
C GLY A 41 24.21 -6.05 19.92
N GLU A 42 23.28 -5.26 19.36
CA GLU A 42 21.84 -5.59 19.36
C GLU A 42 21.54 -6.72 18.37
N VAL A 43 20.55 -7.56 18.71
CA VAL A 43 20.04 -8.59 17.79
C VAL A 43 18.83 -8.04 17.08
N TRP A 44 18.98 -7.79 15.77
CA TRP A 44 17.86 -7.41 14.93
C TRP A 44 17.11 -8.66 14.49
N ILE A 45 15.89 -8.83 15.01
CA ILE A 45 14.99 -9.93 14.69
C ILE A 45 14.04 -9.45 13.59
N VAL A 46 14.03 -10.15 12.47
CA VAL A 46 13.15 -9.90 11.33
C VAL A 46 12.10 -10.98 11.28
N SER A 47 10.84 -10.57 11.44
CA SER A 47 9.67 -11.44 11.34
C SER A 47 9.17 -11.57 9.90
N ALA A 48 8.33 -12.56 9.64
CA ALA A 48 7.64 -12.71 8.35
C ALA A 48 6.72 -11.50 8.06
N GLY A 49 6.15 -10.89 9.10
CA GLY A 49 5.39 -9.66 9.01
C GLY A 49 6.24 -8.48 8.52
N ASP A 50 7.48 -8.37 9.00
CA ASP A 50 8.41 -7.33 8.55
C ASP A 50 8.76 -7.49 7.06
N ILE A 51 8.98 -8.73 6.61
CA ILE A 51 9.22 -9.02 5.18
C ILE A 51 7.99 -8.65 4.34
N PHE A 52 6.79 -9.01 4.80
CA PHE A 52 5.54 -8.61 4.13
C PHE A 52 5.40 -7.09 4.01
N LEU A 53 5.74 -6.34 5.08
CA LEU A 53 5.72 -4.88 5.07
C LEU A 53 6.77 -4.30 4.12
N LEU A 54 7.99 -4.83 4.12
CA LEU A 54 9.05 -4.37 3.21
C LEU A 54 8.65 -4.55 1.74
N VAL A 55 8.08 -5.70 1.38
CA VAL A 55 7.59 -5.96 0.02
C VAL A 55 6.42 -5.02 -0.33
N SER A 56 5.45 -4.88 0.57
CA SER A 56 4.29 -4.00 0.36
C SER A 56 4.69 -2.53 0.23
N MET A 57 5.68 -2.08 1.00
CA MET A 57 6.25 -0.74 0.87
C MET A 57 6.95 -0.53 -0.47
N GLY A 58 7.66 -1.54 -0.97
CA GLY A 58 8.22 -1.52 -2.33
C GLY A 58 7.14 -1.41 -3.41
N LEU A 59 6.04 -2.14 -3.25
CA LEU A 59 4.88 -2.05 -4.15
C LEU A 59 4.22 -0.67 -4.10
N LEU A 60 4.02 -0.10 -2.90
CA LEU A 60 3.55 1.28 -2.72
C LEU A 60 4.46 2.25 -3.45
N PHE A 61 5.79 2.13 -3.32
CA PHE A 61 6.73 3.01 -4.01
C PHE A 61 6.56 2.97 -5.52
N VAL A 62 6.41 1.77 -6.11
CA VAL A 62 6.12 1.63 -7.55
C VAL A 62 4.79 2.29 -7.93
N GLU A 63 3.78 2.20 -7.07
CA GLU A 63 2.47 2.81 -7.27
C GLU A 63 2.55 4.35 -7.26
N LEU A 64 3.30 4.91 -6.31
CA LEU A 64 3.58 6.35 -6.25
C LEU A 64 4.32 6.85 -7.49
N LEU A 65 5.33 6.11 -7.97
CA LEU A 65 6.03 6.45 -9.22
C LEU A 65 5.10 6.44 -10.43
N ARG A 66 4.18 5.47 -10.50
CA ARG A 66 3.17 5.39 -11.58
C ARG A 66 2.17 6.53 -11.49
N SER A 67 1.79 6.96 -10.28
CA SER A 67 0.86 8.08 -10.04
C SER A 67 1.37 9.41 -10.61
N THR A 68 2.69 9.60 -10.72
CA THR A 68 3.26 10.82 -11.31
C THR A 68 3.13 10.93 -12.84
N LYS A 69 2.74 9.85 -13.53
CA LYS A 69 2.55 9.84 -14.99
C LYS A 69 1.14 10.34 -15.32
N THR A 70 1.04 11.56 -15.83
CA THR A 70 -0.23 12.21 -16.21
C THR A 70 -0.98 11.46 -17.32
N GLY A 71 -2.23 11.04 -17.08
CA GLY A 71 -3.10 10.41 -18.08
C GLY A 71 -4.48 10.01 -17.50
N SER A 72 -5.49 9.76 -18.36
CA SER A 72 -6.85 9.33 -17.95
C SER A 72 -6.88 8.04 -17.11
N GLU A 73 -5.81 7.24 -17.13
CA GLU A 73 -5.67 6.06 -16.29
C GLU A 73 -5.52 6.39 -14.78
N SER A 74 -5.20 7.64 -14.42
CA SER A 74 -4.99 8.10 -13.04
C SER A 74 -6.25 8.06 -12.17
N ILE A 75 -7.42 8.37 -12.76
CA ILE A 75 -8.70 8.43 -12.02
C ILE A 75 -9.17 7.02 -11.61
N MET A 76 -8.99 6.03 -12.50
CA MET A 76 -9.37 4.64 -12.21
C MET A 76 -8.49 4.04 -11.12
N ASN A 77 -7.18 4.31 -11.16
CA ASN A 77 -6.25 3.86 -10.13
C ASN A 77 -6.62 4.43 -8.75
N HIS A 78 -7.04 5.70 -8.71
CA HIS A 78 -7.50 6.34 -7.48
C HIS A 78 -8.76 5.70 -6.91
N ALA A 79 -9.78 5.45 -7.75
CA ALA A 79 -11.01 4.80 -7.30
C ALA A 79 -10.76 3.39 -6.76
N LEU A 80 -9.86 2.63 -7.40
CA LEU A 80 -9.51 1.28 -6.95
C LEU A 80 -8.69 1.29 -5.66
N SER A 81 -7.78 2.24 -5.46
CA SER A 81 -7.03 2.34 -4.20
C SER A 81 -7.92 2.72 -3.01
N VAL A 82 -8.97 3.52 -3.22
CA VAL A 82 -10.02 3.74 -2.20
C VAL A 82 -10.68 2.42 -1.79
N VAL A 83 -11.03 1.58 -2.77
CA VAL A 83 -11.65 0.28 -2.48
C VAL A 83 -10.70 -0.62 -1.68
N VAL A 84 -9.42 -0.66 -2.04
CA VAL A 84 -8.40 -1.42 -1.30
C VAL A 84 -8.25 -0.90 0.14
N PHE A 85 -8.26 0.42 0.33
CA PHE A 85 -8.22 1.03 1.65
C PHE A 85 -9.44 0.66 2.48
N ILE A 86 -10.66 0.83 1.95
CA ILE A 86 -11.91 0.50 2.66
C ILE A 86 -11.95 -0.99 3.01
N ALA A 87 -11.59 -1.86 2.07
CA ALA A 87 -11.52 -3.30 2.32
C ALA A 87 -10.52 -3.61 3.45
N SER A 88 -9.33 -3.01 3.42
CA SER A 88 -8.31 -3.19 4.46
C SER A 88 -8.79 -2.67 5.82
N LEU A 89 -9.47 -1.53 5.86
CA LEU A 89 -10.04 -0.96 7.08
C LEU A 89 -11.11 -1.89 7.69
N LEU A 90 -12.02 -2.39 6.85
CA LEU A 90 -13.07 -3.32 7.30
C LEU A 90 -12.47 -4.65 7.80
N LEU A 91 -11.47 -5.18 7.11
CA LEU A 91 -10.77 -6.40 7.53
C LEU A 91 -10.09 -6.21 8.88
N PHE A 92 -9.41 -5.08 9.10
CA PHE A 92 -8.75 -4.78 10.37
C PHE A 92 -9.72 -4.72 11.56
N ILE A 93 -10.88 -4.10 11.37
CA ILE A 93 -11.86 -3.91 12.46
C ILE A 93 -12.68 -5.18 12.71
N ILE A 94 -13.07 -5.90 11.65
CA ILE A 94 -14.10 -6.94 11.74
C ILE A 94 -13.50 -8.34 11.81
N VAL A 95 -12.40 -8.61 11.11
CA VAL A 95 -11.94 -9.98 10.86
C VAL A 95 -10.83 -10.37 11.82
N LYS A 96 -11.02 -11.51 12.50
CA LYS A 96 -10.00 -12.09 13.39
C LYS A 96 -8.72 -12.39 12.63
N GLY A 97 -7.57 -12.12 13.25
CA GLY A 97 -6.25 -12.30 12.64
C GLY A 97 -5.71 -11.06 11.93
N PHE A 98 -6.52 -10.02 11.71
CA PHE A 98 -6.09 -8.77 11.07
C PHE A 98 -5.80 -7.64 12.07
N GLY A 99 -6.26 -7.75 13.32
CA GLY A 99 -6.07 -6.73 14.37
C GLY A 99 -4.65 -6.71 14.97
N ASN A 100 -3.61 -6.55 14.16
CA ASN A 100 -2.21 -6.47 14.60
C ASN A 100 -1.47 -5.31 13.91
N SER A 101 -0.30 -4.94 14.46
CA SER A 101 0.50 -3.81 13.97
C SER A 101 0.97 -4.00 12.52
N VAL A 102 1.27 -5.24 12.11
CA VAL A 102 1.70 -5.54 10.72
C VAL A 102 0.59 -5.16 9.74
N PHE A 103 -0.63 -5.63 9.97
CA PHE A 103 -1.74 -5.29 9.09
C PHE A 103 -2.15 -3.82 9.21
N PHE A 104 -2.05 -3.21 10.39
CA PHE A 104 -2.32 -1.79 10.58
C PHE A 104 -1.37 -0.89 9.78
N LEU A 105 -0.06 -1.20 9.77
CA LEU A 105 0.92 -0.48 8.97
C LEU A 105 0.66 -0.67 7.47
N PHE A 106 0.32 -1.89 7.04
CA PHE A 106 -0.12 -2.14 5.67
C PHE A 106 -1.38 -1.34 5.29
N MET A 107 -2.41 -1.33 6.14
CA MET A 107 -3.61 -0.51 5.94
C MET A 107 -3.25 0.97 5.81
N THR A 108 -2.32 1.46 6.63
CA THR A 108 -1.81 2.83 6.53
C THR A 108 -1.14 3.08 5.17
N MET A 109 -0.39 2.11 4.62
CA MET A 109 0.14 2.22 3.25
C MET A 109 -0.97 2.37 2.22
N THR A 110 -2.06 1.59 2.33
CA THR A 110 -3.21 1.71 1.40
C THR A 110 -3.92 3.07 1.51
N PHE A 111 -3.98 3.64 2.73
CA PHE A 111 -4.49 4.99 2.95
C PHE A 111 -3.60 6.05 2.30
N LEU A 112 -2.28 5.93 2.45
CA LEU A 112 -1.32 6.85 1.86
C LEU A 112 -1.35 6.81 0.33
N ASP A 113 -1.54 5.64 -0.28
CA ASP A 113 -1.69 5.52 -1.73
C ASP A 113 -2.92 6.28 -2.25
N PHE A 114 -4.08 6.08 -1.61
CA PHE A 114 -5.29 6.83 -1.89
C PHE A 114 -5.05 8.35 -1.80
N MET A 115 -4.43 8.82 -0.71
CA MET A 115 -4.15 10.24 -0.50
C MET A 115 -3.19 10.81 -1.53
N ALA A 116 -2.13 10.08 -1.87
CA ALA A 116 -1.17 10.49 -2.89
C ALA A 116 -1.85 10.65 -4.26
N GLY A 117 -2.69 9.69 -4.66
CA GLY A 117 -3.46 9.77 -5.92
C GLY A 117 -4.37 10.99 -5.99
N PHE A 118 -5.06 11.32 -4.89
CA PHE A 118 -5.92 12.51 -4.81
C PHE A 118 -5.13 13.81 -4.96
N ILE A 119 -3.99 13.92 -4.27
CA ILE A 119 -3.13 15.10 -4.28
C ILE A 119 -2.57 15.35 -5.68
N VAL A 120 -2.05 14.32 -6.35
CA VAL A 120 -1.48 14.45 -7.71
C VAL A 120 -2.54 14.93 -8.71
N THR A 121 -3.76 14.41 -8.64
CA THR A 121 -4.87 14.83 -9.51
C THR A 121 -5.20 16.32 -9.30
N THR A 122 -5.26 16.76 -8.04
CA THR A 122 -5.56 18.17 -7.69
C THR A 122 -4.46 19.13 -8.17
N VAL A 123 -3.19 18.77 -7.97
CA VAL A 123 -2.05 19.60 -8.40
C VAL A 123 -1.99 19.71 -9.92
N THR A 124 -2.21 18.60 -10.63
CA THR A 124 -2.24 18.59 -12.10
C THR A 124 -3.34 19.50 -12.65
N ALA A 125 -4.56 19.41 -12.11
CA ALA A 125 -5.68 20.25 -12.53
C ALA A 125 -5.37 21.76 -12.35
N ARG A 126 -4.71 22.13 -11.23
CA ARG A 126 -4.29 23.52 -10.99
C ARG A 126 -3.22 24.00 -11.98
N ARG A 127 -2.25 23.14 -12.32
CA ARG A 127 -1.21 23.46 -13.30
C ARG A 127 -1.81 23.69 -14.70
N ASP A 128 -2.73 22.83 -15.12
CA ASP A 128 -3.34 22.92 -16.45
C ASP A 128 -4.17 24.21 -16.60
N LEU A 129 -4.86 24.65 -15.54
CA LEU A 129 -5.56 25.94 -15.51
C LEU A 129 -4.60 27.14 -15.61
N ALA A 130 -3.44 27.08 -14.97
CA ALA A 130 -2.44 28.15 -15.01
C ALA A 130 -1.82 28.32 -16.42
N VAL A 131 -1.62 27.23 -17.15
CA VAL A 131 -1.10 27.27 -18.54
C VAL A 131 -2.16 27.79 -19.52
N GLY A 132 -3.43 27.42 -19.34
CA GLY A 132 -4.54 27.89 -20.19
C GLY A 132 -4.81 29.40 -20.08
N GLY A 133 -4.59 30.00 -18.91
CA GLY A 133 -4.76 31.45 -18.69
C GLY A 133 -3.65 32.34 -19.24
N GLY A 134 -2.48 31.78 -19.58
CA GLY A 134 -1.33 32.53 -20.11
C GLY A 134 -1.35 32.79 -21.62
N LEU A 135 -2.23 32.11 -22.37
CA LEU A 135 -2.36 32.25 -23.83
C LEU A 135 -3.43 33.27 -24.26
N SER A 136 -4.12 33.90 -23.30
CA SER A 136 -5.20 34.87 -23.55
C SER A 136 -4.83 36.32 -23.19
N GLY A 137 -3.54 36.65 -23.08
CA GLY A 137 -3.02 37.99 -22.76
C GLY A 137 -2.20 38.58 -23.90
#